data_AF-A0A3D4BHR3-F1
#
_entry.id   AF-A0A3D4BHR3-F1
#
_cell.length_a   1.000
_cell.length_b   1.000
_cell.length_c   1.000
_cell.angle_alpha   90.00
_cell.angle_beta   90.00
_cell.angle_gamma   90.00
#
_symmetry.space_group_name_H-M   'P 1'
#
loop_
_entity.id
_entity.type
_entity.pdbx_description
1 polymer ?
#
loop_
_entity_poly.entity_id
_entity_poly.type
_entity_poly.pdbx_seq_one_letter_code
_entity_poly.pdbx_strand_id
1 'polypeptide(L)'
;IIAFVGFSSCSSDDDSNSNPSDEITDYLPLSVGNYWTYDVTSEGIASRDSLYSGNDTLISGVAHKKLKTLDVLPNGFYSTSLKNNGLRADNGTVKMSGTASFDYGLGNPIAISISNFIILKESGVANEQLSSVSGTFSQTVEGYPLNFTYTLKTVSDGQVASFTSPNADVYSNVIKTKVILNLKITTTQSIGGFPVTVTVLQPQDVVTSTQYYAQGIGMVHTNTNISYQLQEFPGFTLPFPSSGSQTQQEFLDTYVVEE
;
A
#
# COMPACT_ATOMS: atom_id res chain seq x y z
N ILE A 1 -34.26 -65.39 8.81
CA ILE A 1 -33.43 -64.80 9.89
C ILE A 1 -32.80 -63.54 9.31
N ILE A 2 -33.28 -62.37 9.74
CA ILE A 2 -32.82 -61.06 9.29
C ILE A 2 -31.72 -60.64 10.27
N ALA A 3 -30.51 -60.41 9.76
CA ALA A 3 -29.36 -59.99 10.57
C ALA A 3 -29.46 -58.48 10.82
N PHE A 4 -29.65 -58.13 12.09
CA PHE A 4 -29.61 -56.77 12.62
C PHE A 4 -28.12 -56.39 12.79
N VAL A 5 -27.62 -55.43 12.00
CA VAL A 5 -26.29 -54.85 12.20
C VAL A 5 -26.47 -53.57 13.01
N GLY A 6 -26.05 -53.61 14.27
CA GLY A 6 -25.99 -52.43 15.14
C GLY A 6 -24.74 -51.61 14.80
N PHE A 7 -24.93 -50.32 14.55
CA PHE A 7 -23.83 -49.37 14.49
C PHE A 7 -23.45 -48.97 15.91
N SER A 8 -22.24 -49.35 16.33
CA SER A 8 -21.57 -48.78 17.49
C SER A 8 -21.22 -47.32 17.20
N SER A 9 -21.75 -46.41 18.01
CA SER A 9 -21.30 -45.02 18.10
C SER A 9 -19.96 -45.00 18.83
N CYS A 10 -18.87 -44.67 18.12
CA CYS A 10 -17.63 -44.21 18.73
C CYS A 10 -17.69 -42.69 18.77
N SER A 11 -17.87 -42.14 19.97
CA SER A 11 -17.53 -40.75 20.27
C SER A 11 -16.00 -40.65 20.18
N SER A 12 -15.53 -39.86 19.23
CA SER A 12 -14.18 -39.29 19.28
C SER A 12 -14.34 -37.88 19.79
N ASP A 13 -13.95 -37.68 21.06
CA ASP A 13 -13.61 -36.39 21.60
C ASP A 13 -12.40 -35.88 20.81
N ASP A 14 -12.64 -34.99 19.85
CA ASP A 14 -11.58 -34.19 19.28
C ASP A 14 -11.55 -32.87 20.05
N ASP A 15 -10.50 -32.75 20.87
CA ASP A 15 -10.02 -31.53 21.48
C ASP A 15 -10.16 -30.38 20.48
N SER A 16 -11.09 -29.46 20.74
CA SER A 16 -11.16 -28.17 20.07
C SER A 16 -10.00 -27.29 20.54
N ASN A 17 -8.78 -27.69 20.21
CA ASN A 17 -7.70 -26.74 20.09
C ASN A 17 -7.92 -26.04 18.75
N SER A 18 -8.94 -25.17 18.71
CA SER A 18 -9.03 -24.13 17.70
C SER A 18 -7.72 -23.35 17.80
N ASN A 19 -6.75 -23.69 16.94
CA ASN A 19 -5.81 -22.69 16.48
C ASN A 19 -6.66 -21.46 16.17
N PRO A 20 -6.32 -20.27 16.70
CA PRO A 20 -7.10 -19.09 16.37
C PRO A 20 -7.12 -19.07 14.85
N SER A 21 -8.31 -19.26 14.29
CA SER A 21 -8.54 -19.01 12.89
C SER A 21 -7.94 -17.64 12.65
N ASP A 22 -7.01 -17.55 11.70
CA ASP A 22 -6.75 -16.28 11.06
C ASP A 22 -8.14 -15.72 10.74
N GLU A 23 -8.59 -14.71 11.49
CA GLU A 23 -9.80 -13.96 11.15
C GLU A 23 -9.41 -13.22 9.88
N ILE A 24 -9.65 -13.93 8.76
CA ILE A 24 -9.32 -13.60 7.39
C ILE A 24 -9.94 -12.25 7.10
N THR A 25 -9.21 -11.43 6.37
CA THR A 25 -9.85 -10.32 5.70
C THR A 25 -10.39 -10.77 4.34
N ASP A 26 -11.70 -10.71 4.15
CA ASP A 26 -12.37 -11.00 2.88
C ASP A 26 -12.04 -9.97 1.80
N TYR A 27 -11.52 -8.81 2.21
CA TYR A 27 -11.31 -7.66 1.34
C TYR A 27 -9.95 -7.65 0.66
N LEU A 28 -9.02 -8.51 1.06
CA LEU A 28 -7.81 -8.81 0.31
C LEU A 28 -7.40 -10.28 0.55
N PRO A 29 -8.02 -11.23 -0.15
CA PRO A 29 -7.74 -12.65 0.01
C PRO A 29 -6.29 -12.99 -0.37
N LEU A 30 -5.54 -13.67 0.51
CA LEU A 30 -4.10 -13.92 0.32
C LEU A 30 -3.73 -15.37 -0.04
N SER A 31 -4.67 -16.19 -0.50
CA SER A 31 -4.38 -17.56 -0.97
C SER A 31 -3.32 -17.56 -2.07
N VAL A 32 -2.48 -18.59 -2.10
CA VAL A 32 -1.41 -18.71 -3.12
C VAL A 32 -2.08 -18.87 -4.48
N GLY A 33 -1.59 -18.17 -5.50
CA GLY A 33 -2.17 -18.23 -6.83
C GLY A 33 -3.24 -17.16 -7.10
N ASN A 34 -3.76 -16.51 -6.06
CA ASN A 34 -4.59 -15.32 -6.24
C ASN A 34 -3.86 -14.28 -7.07
N TYR A 35 -4.53 -13.70 -8.06
CA TYR A 35 -3.98 -12.65 -8.91
C TYR A 35 -4.99 -11.59 -9.26
N TRP A 36 -4.47 -10.40 -9.56
CA TRP A 36 -5.20 -9.25 -10.03
C TRP A 36 -4.39 -8.58 -11.14
N THR A 37 -5.06 -8.18 -12.21
CA THR A 37 -4.48 -7.33 -13.24
C THR A 37 -5.17 -5.98 -13.24
N TYR A 38 -4.37 -4.93 -13.36
CA TYR A 38 -4.85 -3.56 -13.29
C TYR A 38 -4.54 -2.81 -14.57
N ASP A 39 -5.53 -2.12 -15.11
CA ASP A 39 -5.31 -1.08 -16.10
C ASP A 39 -4.90 0.20 -15.35
N VAL A 40 -3.68 0.66 -15.63
CA VAL A 40 -3.05 1.80 -14.97
C VAL A 40 -3.04 2.98 -15.92
N THR A 41 -3.62 4.09 -15.48
CA THR A 41 -3.64 5.35 -16.23
C THR A 41 -2.91 6.43 -15.47
N SER A 42 -1.97 7.11 -16.12
CA SER A 42 -1.20 8.22 -15.54
C SER A 42 -1.04 9.31 -16.59
N GLU A 43 -1.61 10.49 -16.35
CA GLU A 43 -1.56 11.63 -17.29
C GLU A 43 -1.96 11.28 -18.74
N GLY A 44 -2.93 10.37 -18.89
CA GLY A 44 -3.41 9.92 -20.20
C GLY A 44 -2.56 8.81 -20.85
N ILE A 45 -1.46 8.39 -20.21
CA ILE A 45 -0.70 7.22 -20.62
C ILE A 45 -1.31 5.98 -19.94
N ALA A 46 -1.72 5.01 -20.76
CA ALA A 46 -2.22 3.72 -20.31
C ALA A 46 -1.09 2.68 -20.26
N SER A 47 -1.11 1.86 -19.22
CA SER A 47 -0.25 0.71 -19.01
C SER A 47 -1.04 -0.36 -18.27
N ARG A 48 -0.41 -1.51 -18.04
CA ARG A 48 -1.04 -2.62 -17.34
C ARG A 48 -0.07 -3.22 -16.34
N ASP A 49 -0.57 -3.49 -15.15
CA ASP A 49 0.16 -4.15 -14.10
C ASP A 49 -0.49 -5.48 -13.74
N SER A 50 0.28 -6.36 -13.09
CA SER A 50 -0.20 -7.60 -12.51
C SER A 50 0.38 -7.77 -11.13
N LEU A 51 -0.46 -8.18 -10.19
CA LEU A 51 -0.12 -8.48 -8.81
C LEU A 51 -0.60 -9.90 -8.49
N TYR A 52 0.21 -10.69 -7.80
CA TYR A 52 -0.18 -12.03 -7.38
C TYR A 52 0.39 -12.41 -6.01
N SER A 53 -0.37 -13.22 -5.29
CA SER A 53 0.03 -13.83 -4.03
C SER A 53 0.88 -15.07 -4.30
N GLY A 54 2.16 -15.00 -3.94
CA GLY A 54 3.09 -16.11 -4.03
C GLY A 54 3.14 -16.95 -2.74
N ASN A 55 4.09 -17.88 -2.73
CA ASN A 55 4.41 -18.68 -1.54
C ASN A 55 4.78 -17.82 -0.34
N ASP A 56 4.70 -18.43 0.84
CA ASP A 56 5.09 -17.80 2.09
C ASP A 56 6.57 -17.39 2.07
N THR A 57 6.84 -16.25 2.70
CA THR A 57 8.16 -15.80 3.09
C THR A 57 8.20 -15.62 4.59
N LEU A 58 9.32 -15.96 5.23
CA LEU A 58 9.53 -15.68 6.64
C LEU A 58 10.12 -14.28 6.80
N ILE A 59 9.43 -13.42 7.54
CA ILE A 59 9.93 -12.11 7.95
C ILE A 59 9.94 -12.11 9.48
N SER A 60 11.14 -12.01 10.07
CA SER A 60 11.33 -12.09 11.53
C SER A 60 10.69 -13.35 12.16
N GLY A 61 10.75 -14.48 11.46
CA GLY A 61 10.20 -15.76 11.91
C GLY A 61 8.69 -15.92 11.74
N VAL A 62 7.98 -14.92 11.22
CA VAL A 62 6.53 -14.98 10.96
C VAL A 62 6.28 -15.16 9.47
N ALA A 63 5.41 -16.11 9.11
CA ALA A 63 5.00 -16.35 7.74
C ALA A 63 4.16 -15.18 7.20
N HIS A 64 4.49 -14.73 5.99
CA HIS A 64 3.74 -13.74 5.24
C HIS A 64 3.58 -14.24 3.80
N LYS A 65 2.45 -13.95 3.18
CA LYS A 65 2.25 -14.17 1.75
C LYS A 65 3.09 -13.16 0.97
N LYS A 66 3.94 -13.65 0.06
CA LYS A 66 4.84 -12.78 -0.71
C LYS A 66 4.10 -12.22 -1.91
N LEU A 67 3.99 -10.89 -1.99
CA LEU A 67 3.36 -10.23 -3.12
C LEU A 67 4.38 -10.04 -4.23
N LYS A 68 3.98 -10.38 -5.44
CA LYS A 68 4.84 -10.37 -6.62
C LYS A 68 4.12 -9.71 -7.78
N THR A 69 4.91 -9.21 -8.72
CA THR A 69 4.43 -8.63 -9.96
C THR A 69 5.00 -9.40 -11.14
N LEU A 70 4.30 -9.36 -12.29
CA LEU A 70 4.81 -9.95 -13.52
C LEU A 70 6.03 -9.16 -14.00
N ASP A 71 5.85 -7.84 -14.12
CA ASP A 71 6.91 -6.93 -14.51
C ASP A 71 7.85 -6.61 -13.35
N VAL A 72 9.14 -6.46 -13.67
CA VAL A 72 10.15 -6.06 -12.70
C VAL A 72 9.94 -4.61 -12.25
N LEU A 73 9.31 -3.77 -13.07
CA LEU A 73 8.98 -2.39 -12.73
C LEU A 73 7.50 -2.15 -13.08
N PRO A 74 6.56 -2.49 -12.19
CA PRO A 74 5.16 -2.11 -12.34
C PRO A 74 5.02 -0.58 -12.41
N ASN A 75 3.93 -0.10 -13.01
CA ASN A 75 3.70 1.32 -13.26
C ASN A 75 2.81 1.96 -12.18
N GLY A 76 1.85 1.20 -11.66
CA GLY A 76 0.86 1.59 -10.67
C GLY A 76 1.44 1.72 -9.28
N PHE A 77 0.98 2.72 -8.53
CA PHE A 77 1.35 2.98 -7.14
C PHE A 77 1.05 1.77 -6.26
N TYR A 78 -0.10 1.14 -6.42
CA TYR A 78 -0.51 -0.02 -5.63
C TYR A 78 0.39 -1.23 -5.90
N SER A 79 0.52 -1.62 -7.16
CA SER A 79 1.37 -2.75 -7.56
C SER A 79 2.83 -2.54 -7.16
N THR A 80 3.36 -1.32 -7.34
CA THR A 80 4.72 -0.94 -6.93
C THR A 80 4.90 -0.99 -5.41
N SER A 81 3.91 -0.51 -4.65
CA SER A 81 3.97 -0.47 -3.19
C SER A 81 3.90 -1.86 -2.55
N LEU A 82 3.21 -2.81 -3.17
CA LEU A 82 3.08 -4.17 -2.65
C LEU A 82 4.16 -5.13 -3.16
N LYS A 83 4.79 -4.82 -4.30
CA LYS A 83 5.80 -5.66 -4.92
C LYS A 83 6.89 -6.02 -3.92
N ASN A 84 7.18 -7.32 -3.83
CA ASN A 84 8.20 -7.89 -2.96
C ASN A 84 7.99 -7.65 -1.46
N ASN A 85 6.80 -7.22 -1.03
CA ASN A 85 6.46 -7.14 0.38
C ASN A 85 5.72 -8.40 0.85
N GLY A 86 5.80 -8.67 2.15
CA GLY A 86 5.05 -9.74 2.80
C GLY A 86 3.75 -9.20 3.37
N LEU A 87 2.62 -9.80 3.00
CA LEU A 87 1.33 -9.50 3.62
C LEU A 87 0.91 -10.62 4.57
N ARG A 88 0.24 -10.23 5.65
CA ARG A 88 -0.37 -11.16 6.60
C ARG A 88 -1.74 -10.62 7.00
N ALA A 89 -2.76 -11.44 6.83
CA ALA A 89 -4.08 -11.18 7.39
C ALA A 89 -4.08 -11.65 8.85
N ASP A 90 -4.67 -10.86 9.75
CA ASP A 90 -4.73 -11.16 11.18
C ASP A 90 -5.78 -10.26 11.84
N ASN A 91 -6.79 -10.86 12.48
CA ASN A 91 -7.82 -10.15 13.25
C ASN A 91 -8.54 -9.04 12.46
N GLY A 92 -9.00 -9.35 11.24
CA GLY A 92 -9.70 -8.39 10.36
C GLY A 92 -8.81 -7.25 9.83
N THR A 93 -7.48 -7.43 9.87
CA THR A 93 -6.50 -6.47 9.33
C THR A 93 -5.58 -7.14 8.32
N VAL A 94 -5.13 -6.38 7.32
CA VAL A 94 -3.97 -6.75 6.50
C VAL A 94 -2.77 -5.95 6.96
N LYS A 95 -1.69 -6.64 7.31
CA LYS A 95 -0.41 -6.06 7.71
C LYS A 95 0.64 -6.30 6.63
N MET A 96 1.43 -5.27 6.33
CA MET A 96 2.53 -5.31 5.39
C MET A 96 3.87 -5.18 6.11
N SER A 97 4.82 -6.01 5.70
CA SER A 97 6.22 -5.97 6.16
C SER A 97 7.18 -6.02 4.96
N GLY A 98 8.20 -5.18 4.98
CA GLY A 98 9.19 -5.06 3.90
C GLY A 98 9.59 -3.61 3.64
N THR A 99 9.68 -3.22 2.37
CA THR A 99 10.05 -1.87 1.93
C THR A 99 9.04 -1.36 0.91
N ALA A 100 8.35 -0.28 1.23
CA ALA A 100 7.58 0.48 0.25
C ALA A 100 8.55 1.42 -0.48
N SER A 101 8.71 1.26 -1.79
CA SER A 101 9.60 2.08 -2.61
C SER A 101 8.82 2.69 -3.75
N PHE A 102 8.96 3.99 -3.98
CA PHE A 102 8.27 4.68 -5.07
C PHE A 102 9.08 5.91 -5.53
N ASP A 103 8.97 6.22 -6.82
CA ASP A 103 9.58 7.41 -7.42
C ASP A 103 8.57 8.56 -7.47
N TYR A 104 8.83 9.62 -6.72
CA TYR A 104 7.96 10.78 -6.59
C TYR A 104 8.38 11.97 -7.47
N GLY A 105 9.32 11.77 -8.41
CA GLY A 105 9.85 12.85 -9.24
C GLY A 105 10.73 13.86 -8.49
N LEU A 106 11.19 13.49 -7.28
CA LEU A 106 12.03 14.30 -6.39
C LEU A 106 13.48 13.76 -6.33
N GLY A 107 13.95 13.14 -7.42
CA GLY A 107 15.28 12.51 -7.51
C GLY A 107 15.18 11.00 -7.53
N ASN A 108 15.92 10.32 -6.65
CA ASN A 108 15.88 8.86 -6.56
C ASN A 108 14.59 8.36 -5.87
N PRO A 109 14.18 7.10 -6.10
CA PRO A 109 13.08 6.49 -5.38
C PRO A 109 13.28 6.55 -3.86
N ILE A 110 12.22 6.88 -3.13
CA ILE A 110 12.22 6.89 -1.66
C ILE A 110 11.83 5.50 -1.18
N ALA A 111 12.69 4.88 -0.37
CA ALA A 111 12.46 3.57 0.22
C ALA A 111 12.14 3.69 1.73
N ILE A 112 10.97 3.22 2.13
CA ILE A 112 10.48 3.25 3.52
C ILE A 112 10.33 1.81 4.02
N SER A 113 11.15 1.44 4.99
CA SER A 113 11.03 0.15 5.66
C SER A 113 9.84 0.14 6.61
N ILE A 114 9.05 -0.92 6.54
CA ILE A 114 7.82 -1.12 7.29
C ILE A 114 7.78 -2.51 7.91
N SER A 115 7.15 -2.62 9.08
CA SER A 115 7.01 -3.87 9.82
C SER A 115 5.63 -3.92 10.47
N ASN A 116 4.86 -4.97 10.17
CA ASN A 116 3.47 -5.13 10.61
C ASN A 116 2.59 -3.87 10.40
N PHE A 117 2.85 -3.14 9.31
CA PHE A 117 2.16 -1.90 8.99
C PHE A 117 0.76 -2.20 8.44
N ILE A 118 -0.29 -1.81 9.16
CA ILE A 118 -1.68 -2.11 8.79
C ILE A 118 -2.06 -1.30 7.56
N ILE A 119 -2.29 -1.96 6.42
CA ILE A 119 -2.70 -1.31 5.16
C ILE A 119 -4.22 -1.33 4.97
N LEU A 120 -4.90 -2.25 5.63
CA LEU A 120 -6.35 -2.47 5.52
C LEU A 120 -6.91 -2.97 6.85
N LYS A 121 -8.13 -2.53 7.20
CA LYS A 121 -8.88 -2.99 8.37
C LYS A 121 -10.37 -2.98 8.04
N GLU A 122 -11.04 -4.12 8.16
CA GLU A 122 -12.44 -4.27 7.77
C GLU A 122 -13.38 -3.45 8.64
N SER A 123 -13.17 -3.50 9.95
CA SER A 123 -13.96 -2.75 10.93
C SER A 123 -13.46 -1.31 11.10
N GLY A 124 -12.69 -0.78 10.15
CA GLY A 124 -12.07 0.54 10.26
C GLY A 124 -13.10 1.64 10.08
N VAL A 125 -13.19 2.58 11.02
CA VAL A 125 -14.12 3.72 10.89
C VAL A 125 -13.49 4.87 10.10
N ALA A 126 -14.31 5.71 9.47
CA ALA A 126 -13.81 6.81 8.66
C ALA A 126 -12.91 7.75 9.49
N ASN A 127 -11.73 8.06 8.94
CA ASN A 127 -10.64 8.84 9.53
C ASN A 127 -9.87 8.15 10.67
N GLU A 128 -10.08 6.85 10.91
CA GLU A 128 -9.25 6.08 11.84
C GLU A 128 -7.85 5.87 11.26
N GLN A 129 -6.80 6.35 11.94
CA GLN A 129 -5.42 6.01 11.59
C GLN A 129 -5.17 4.53 11.91
N LEU A 130 -4.82 3.75 10.89
CA LEU A 130 -4.54 2.32 11.01
C LEU A 130 -3.07 2.05 11.36
N SER A 131 -2.14 2.74 10.71
CA SER A 131 -0.72 2.64 11.00
C SER A 131 0.02 3.91 10.60
N SER A 132 1.19 4.10 11.20
CA SER A 132 2.09 5.21 10.88
C SER A 132 3.54 4.81 11.13
N VAL A 133 4.42 5.22 10.23
CA VAL A 133 5.87 5.13 10.37
C VAL A 133 6.48 6.47 9.96
N SER A 134 7.44 6.94 10.75
CA SER A 134 8.16 8.18 10.48
C SER A 134 9.65 7.93 10.50
N GLY A 135 10.39 8.74 9.76
CA GLY A 135 11.84 8.63 9.73
C GLY A 135 12.49 9.76 8.95
N THR A 136 13.79 9.64 8.78
CA THR A 136 14.59 10.58 8.02
C THR A 136 15.59 9.84 7.15
N PHE A 137 15.90 10.41 5.99
CA PHE A 137 17.01 9.97 5.16
C PHE A 137 17.61 11.19 4.45
N SER A 138 18.82 11.03 3.92
CA SER A 138 19.51 12.09 3.20
C SER A 138 19.92 11.60 1.82
N GLN A 139 19.84 12.47 0.83
CA GLN A 139 20.35 12.21 -0.51
C GLN A 139 20.98 13.47 -1.09
N THR A 140 22.00 13.30 -1.92
CA THR A 140 22.57 14.39 -2.69
C THR A 140 21.97 14.36 -4.08
N VAL A 141 21.24 15.42 -4.46
CA VAL A 141 20.63 15.56 -5.79
C VAL A 141 21.32 16.71 -6.51
N GLU A 142 22.03 16.40 -7.59
CA GLU A 142 22.84 17.36 -8.38
C GLU A 142 23.72 18.28 -7.53
N GLY A 143 24.37 17.73 -6.50
CA GLY A 143 25.26 18.47 -5.59
C GLY A 143 24.58 19.13 -4.40
N TYR A 144 23.24 19.10 -4.31
CA TYR A 144 22.50 19.62 -3.17
C TYR A 144 22.28 18.53 -2.10
N PRO A 145 22.80 18.70 -0.88
CA PRO A 145 22.51 17.77 0.20
C PRO A 145 21.10 18.02 0.71
N LEU A 146 20.20 17.08 0.46
CA LEU A 146 18.81 17.14 0.88
C LEU A 146 18.57 16.18 2.04
N ASN A 147 17.95 16.66 3.11
CA ASN A 147 17.48 15.86 4.23
C ASN A 147 15.96 15.80 4.20
N PHE A 148 15.45 14.58 4.14
CA PHE A 148 14.03 14.26 4.10
C PHE A 148 13.59 13.84 5.48
N THR A 149 12.47 14.37 5.94
CA THR A 149 11.70 13.85 7.07
C THR A 149 10.37 13.39 6.52
N TYR A 150 9.99 12.15 6.80
CA TYR A 150 8.77 11.57 6.27
C TYR A 150 7.85 11.06 7.38
N THR A 151 6.56 11.00 7.06
CA THR A 151 5.57 10.19 7.77
C THR A 151 4.70 9.50 6.74
N LEU A 152 4.78 8.17 6.68
CA LEU A 152 3.86 7.34 5.92
C LEU A 152 2.76 6.86 6.87
N LYS A 153 1.50 7.05 6.50
CA LYS A 153 0.35 6.59 7.29
C LYS A 153 -0.72 5.97 6.41
N THR A 154 -1.49 5.09 7.03
CA THR A 154 -2.73 4.53 6.48
C THR A 154 -3.90 4.96 7.34
N VAL A 155 -5.01 5.30 6.70
CA VAL A 155 -6.21 5.81 7.36
C VAL A 155 -7.43 5.11 6.74
N SER A 156 -8.30 4.52 7.56
CA SER A 156 -9.57 4.01 7.04
C SER A 156 -10.45 5.16 6.57
N ASP A 157 -11.11 5.00 5.44
CA ASP A 157 -12.08 5.93 4.88
C ASP A 157 -13.51 5.35 4.90
N GLY A 158 -13.70 4.35 5.78
CA GLY A 158 -14.97 3.69 6.04
C GLY A 158 -15.40 2.71 4.95
N GLN A 159 -16.65 2.27 5.05
CA GLN A 159 -17.26 1.30 4.16
C GLN A 159 -18.49 1.87 3.45
N VAL A 160 -18.76 1.37 2.23
CA VAL A 160 -19.95 1.68 1.45
C VAL A 160 -20.57 0.39 0.92
N ALA A 161 -21.90 0.33 0.88
CA ALA A 161 -22.60 -0.85 0.38
C ALA A 161 -22.39 -1.07 -1.13
N SER A 162 -22.14 0.00 -1.89
CA SER A 162 -21.87 -0.05 -3.32
C SER A 162 -20.92 1.09 -3.72
N PHE A 163 -20.02 0.80 -4.66
CA PHE A 163 -19.12 1.75 -5.29
C PHE A 163 -19.17 1.55 -6.80
N THR A 164 -19.39 2.64 -7.54
CA THR A 164 -19.24 2.66 -9.00
C THR A 164 -17.90 3.31 -9.32
N SER A 165 -16.99 2.56 -9.94
CA SER A 165 -15.70 3.08 -10.36
C SER A 165 -15.83 4.07 -11.53
N PRO A 166 -14.81 4.92 -11.77
CA PRO A 166 -14.85 5.87 -12.88
C PRO A 166 -15.00 5.23 -14.29
N ASN A 167 -14.63 3.96 -14.46
CA ASN A 167 -14.86 3.17 -15.68
C ASN A 167 -16.24 2.48 -15.73
N ALA A 168 -17.14 2.81 -14.80
CA ALA A 168 -18.52 2.35 -14.68
C ALA A 168 -18.75 0.92 -14.18
N ASP A 169 -17.71 0.21 -13.71
CA ASP A 169 -17.90 -1.05 -12.99
C ASP A 169 -18.52 -0.82 -11.61
N VAL A 170 -19.33 -1.77 -11.15
CA VAL A 170 -20.05 -1.68 -9.88
C VAL A 170 -19.61 -2.78 -8.94
N TYR A 171 -19.15 -2.39 -7.76
CA TYR A 171 -18.67 -3.28 -6.72
C TYR A 171 -19.54 -3.13 -5.47
N SER A 172 -19.96 -4.26 -4.90
CA SER A 172 -20.73 -4.29 -3.64
C SER A 172 -19.80 -4.46 -2.46
N ASN A 173 -20.23 -4.00 -1.28
CA ASN A 173 -19.51 -4.11 -0.01
C ASN A 173 -18.05 -3.69 -0.17
N VAL A 174 -17.80 -2.39 -0.23
CA VAL A 174 -16.48 -1.82 -0.47
C VAL A 174 -15.96 -1.09 0.76
N ILE A 175 -14.78 -1.46 1.23
CA ILE A 175 -14.03 -0.67 2.22
C ILE A 175 -13.01 0.22 1.51
N LYS A 176 -12.76 1.38 2.09
CA LYS A 176 -11.84 2.38 1.56
C LYS A 176 -10.72 2.63 2.56
N THR A 177 -9.50 2.77 2.05
CA THR A 177 -8.33 3.13 2.84
C THR A 177 -7.52 4.19 2.10
N LYS A 178 -6.85 5.06 2.84
CA LYS A 178 -5.99 6.11 2.32
C LYS A 178 -4.57 5.85 2.75
N VAL A 179 -3.65 5.76 1.79
CA VAL A 179 -2.21 5.80 2.03
C VAL A 179 -1.73 7.22 1.81
N ILE A 180 -1.09 7.81 2.82
CA ILE A 180 -0.65 9.20 2.82
C ILE A 180 0.83 9.26 3.16
N LEU A 181 1.63 9.88 2.28
CA LEU A 181 3.03 10.21 2.55
C LEU A 181 3.15 11.72 2.76
N ASN A 182 3.53 12.12 3.97
CA ASN A 182 3.90 13.49 4.29
C ASN A 182 5.42 13.64 4.21
N LEU A 183 5.91 14.67 3.53
CA LEU A 183 7.34 14.98 3.45
C LEU A 183 7.64 16.41 3.91
N LYS A 184 8.79 16.55 4.57
CA LYS A 184 9.53 17.80 4.76
C LYS A 184 10.92 17.61 4.19
N ILE A 185 11.40 18.59 3.44
CA ILE A 185 12.74 18.57 2.85
C ILE A 185 13.50 19.80 3.30
N THR A 186 14.73 19.60 3.75
CA THR A 186 15.67 20.68 4.08
C THR A 186 16.96 20.48 3.33
N THR A 187 17.72 21.56 3.13
CA THR A 187 19.07 21.52 2.56
C THR A 187 20.00 22.42 3.36
N THR A 188 21.30 22.17 3.30
CA THR A 188 22.30 23.05 3.92
C THR A 188 23.04 23.81 2.82
N GLN A 189 23.01 25.14 2.88
CA GLN A 189 23.62 26.06 1.93
C GLN A 189 24.71 26.90 2.60
N SER A 190 25.69 27.39 1.82
CA SER A 190 26.71 28.32 2.32
C SER A 190 26.32 29.76 1.99
N ILE A 191 25.98 30.55 3.00
CA ILE A 191 25.63 31.97 2.84
C ILE A 191 26.71 32.78 3.55
N GLY A 192 27.48 33.57 2.79
CA GLY A 192 28.59 34.36 3.34
C GLY A 192 29.70 33.51 3.96
N GLY A 193 29.87 32.26 3.52
CA GLY A 193 30.86 31.32 4.07
C GLY A 193 30.39 30.52 5.29
N PHE A 194 29.15 30.70 5.74
CA PHE A 194 28.57 29.97 6.87
C PHE A 194 27.49 28.98 6.42
N PRO A 195 27.43 27.77 7.00
CA PRO A 195 26.37 26.82 6.72
C PRO A 195 25.03 27.30 7.31
N VAL A 196 23.99 27.36 6.47
CA VAL A 196 22.62 27.71 6.82
C VAL A 196 21.68 26.61 6.35
N THR A 197 20.85 26.09 7.26
CA THR A 197 19.81 25.12 6.91
C THR A 197 18.56 25.84 6.39
N VAL A 198 18.12 25.45 5.21
CA VAL A 198 16.96 26.00 4.52
C VAL A 198 15.90 24.91 4.37
N THR A 199 14.65 25.21 4.68
CA THR A 199 13.54 24.28 4.42
C THR A 199 13.02 24.49 3.01
N VAL A 200 13.20 23.51 2.12
CA VAL A 200 12.80 23.63 0.71
C VAL A 200 11.41 23.06 0.43
N LEU A 201 10.94 22.13 1.26
CA LEU A 201 9.58 21.64 1.25
C LEU A 201 9.05 21.73 2.70
N GLN A 202 8.08 22.60 2.93
CA GLN A 202 7.33 22.59 4.20
C GLN A 202 6.57 21.26 4.32
N PRO A 203 6.34 20.75 5.55
CA PRO A 203 5.57 19.52 5.75
C PRO A 203 4.25 19.56 4.99
N GLN A 204 4.09 18.68 4.01
CA GLN A 204 2.87 18.55 3.22
C GLN A 204 2.68 17.11 2.74
N ASP A 205 1.43 16.74 2.49
CA ASP A 205 1.08 15.42 1.96
C ASP A 205 1.45 15.42 0.47
N VAL A 206 2.58 14.77 0.16
CA VAL A 206 3.08 14.69 -1.22
C VAL A 206 2.41 13.60 -2.02
N VAL A 207 1.82 12.63 -1.32
CA VAL A 207 1.08 11.51 -1.92
C VAL A 207 -0.16 11.26 -1.10
N THR A 208 -1.28 11.13 -1.79
CA THR A 208 -2.52 10.59 -1.23
C THR A 208 -3.11 9.59 -2.21
N SER A 209 -3.09 8.32 -1.82
CA SER A 209 -3.69 7.21 -2.58
C SER A 209 -4.94 6.73 -1.86
N THR A 210 -6.11 6.92 -2.47
CA THR A 210 -7.38 6.38 -1.97
C THR A 210 -7.67 5.07 -2.69
N GLN A 211 -7.70 3.97 -1.94
CA GLN A 211 -7.84 2.62 -2.44
C GLN A 211 -9.19 2.04 -2.01
N TYR A 212 -9.83 1.33 -2.93
CA TYR A 212 -11.16 0.73 -2.78
C TYR A 212 -11.01 -0.78 -2.86
N TYR A 213 -11.44 -1.48 -1.82
CA TYR A 213 -11.36 -2.93 -1.74
C TYR A 213 -12.76 -3.50 -1.69
N ALA A 214 -13.09 -4.43 -2.60
CA ALA A 214 -14.37 -5.10 -2.62
C ALA A 214 -14.26 -6.47 -1.93
N GLN A 215 -15.30 -6.83 -1.19
CA GLN A 215 -15.38 -8.12 -0.48
C GLN A 215 -15.24 -9.29 -1.46
N GLY A 216 -14.39 -10.26 -1.12
CA GLY A 216 -14.11 -11.46 -1.92
C GLY A 216 -13.24 -11.22 -3.15
N ILE A 217 -12.81 -9.98 -3.40
CA ILE A 217 -12.02 -9.63 -4.59
C ILE A 217 -10.64 -9.15 -4.18
N GLY A 218 -10.53 -8.02 -3.49
CA GLY A 218 -9.26 -7.29 -3.37
C GLY A 218 -9.44 -5.82 -3.74
N MET A 219 -8.32 -5.14 -4.03
CA MET A 219 -8.36 -3.76 -4.53
C MET A 219 -9.00 -3.74 -5.92
N VAL A 220 -10.07 -2.96 -6.08
CA VAL A 220 -10.84 -2.82 -7.33
C VAL A 220 -10.59 -1.49 -8.03
N HIS A 221 -10.22 -0.46 -7.27
CA HIS A 221 -9.86 0.84 -7.79
C HIS A 221 -8.89 1.56 -6.84
N THR A 222 -7.99 2.35 -7.39
CA THR A 222 -7.25 3.35 -6.64
C THR A 222 -7.13 4.64 -7.41
N ASN A 223 -7.16 5.75 -6.68
CA ASN A 223 -6.85 7.08 -7.17
C ASN A 223 -5.72 7.67 -6.34
N THR A 224 -4.55 7.81 -6.97
CA THR A 224 -3.32 8.30 -6.36
C THR A 224 -3.01 9.70 -6.90
N ASN A 225 -2.97 10.68 -5.99
CA ASN A 225 -2.49 12.02 -6.30
C ASN A 225 -1.09 12.19 -5.74
N ILE A 226 -0.17 12.64 -6.59
CA ILE A 226 1.19 13.02 -6.23
C ILE A 226 1.28 14.51 -6.50
N SER A 227 1.55 15.31 -5.48
CA SER A 227 1.63 16.76 -5.64
C SER A 227 2.59 17.37 -4.63
N TYR A 228 3.37 18.35 -5.05
CA TYR A 228 4.25 19.08 -4.14
C TYR A 228 4.42 20.52 -4.59
N GLN A 229 4.71 21.38 -3.63
CA GLN A 229 5.11 22.77 -3.87
C GLN A 229 6.30 23.13 -2.98
N LEU A 230 7.41 23.50 -3.62
CA LEU A 230 8.64 23.93 -2.96
C LEU A 230 8.56 25.41 -2.56
N GLN A 231 9.40 25.77 -1.59
CA GLN A 231 9.67 27.16 -1.27
C GLN A 231 10.76 27.72 -2.18
N GLU A 232 10.55 28.93 -2.70
CA GLU A 232 11.56 29.66 -3.47
C GLU A 232 12.52 30.41 -2.54
N PHE A 233 13.81 30.43 -2.88
CA PHE A 233 14.84 31.15 -2.15
C PHE A 233 15.68 32.02 -3.09
N PRO A 234 15.83 33.32 -2.82
CA PRO A 234 16.71 34.18 -3.60
C PRO A 234 18.15 33.66 -3.57
N GLY A 235 18.80 33.58 -4.74
CA GLY A 235 20.22 33.22 -4.86
C GLY A 235 20.51 31.72 -4.88
N PHE A 236 19.48 30.87 -4.97
CA PHE A 236 19.61 29.42 -5.05
C PHE A 236 18.48 28.82 -5.88
N THR A 237 18.83 27.95 -6.85
CA THR A 237 17.85 27.26 -7.69
C THR A 237 18.00 25.77 -7.48
N LEU A 238 16.91 25.07 -7.20
CA LEU A 238 16.90 23.61 -7.11
C LEU A 238 16.92 22.98 -8.51
N PRO A 239 17.51 21.78 -8.65
CA PRO A 239 17.65 21.09 -9.94
C PRO A 239 16.36 20.38 -10.40
N PHE A 240 15.25 20.57 -9.69
CA PHE A 240 13.95 20.00 -10.00
C PHE A 240 12.87 21.08 -9.99
N PRO A 241 11.73 20.85 -10.68
CA PRO A 241 10.66 21.83 -10.78
C PRO A 241 10.17 22.32 -9.40
N SER A 242 9.82 23.60 -9.28
CA SER A 242 9.32 24.20 -8.03
C SER A 242 7.97 23.66 -7.57
N SER A 243 7.24 22.99 -8.45
CA SER A 243 6.06 22.20 -8.14
C SER A 243 5.90 21.05 -9.12
N GLY A 244 5.14 20.05 -8.71
CA GLY A 244 4.71 18.94 -9.55
C GLY A 244 3.32 18.50 -9.14
N SER A 245 2.54 18.01 -10.10
CA SER A 245 1.23 17.43 -9.83
C SER A 245 0.91 16.37 -10.87
N GLN A 246 0.54 15.19 -10.39
CA GLN A 246 0.21 14.03 -11.20
C GLN A 246 -0.93 13.27 -10.53
N THR A 247 -1.86 12.76 -11.34
CA THR A 247 -2.88 11.81 -10.90
C THR A 247 -2.71 10.50 -11.65
N GLN A 248 -2.70 9.40 -10.90
CA GLN A 248 -2.67 8.05 -11.41
C GLN A 248 -3.89 7.29 -10.89
N GLN A 249 -4.57 6.57 -11.79
CA GLN A 249 -5.68 5.71 -11.43
C GLN A 249 -5.37 4.28 -11.88
N GLU A 250 -5.73 3.32 -11.03
CA GLU A 250 -5.66 1.90 -11.38
C GLU A 250 -7.07 1.31 -11.27
N PHE A 251 -7.46 0.55 -12.29
CA PHE A 251 -8.75 -0.10 -12.41
C PHE A 251 -8.54 -1.60 -12.49
N LEU A 252 -9.28 -2.36 -11.69
CA LEU A 252 -9.25 -3.81 -11.82
C LEU A 252 -9.81 -4.21 -13.20
N ASP A 253 -9.09 -5.08 -13.90
CA ASP A 253 -9.54 -5.64 -15.18
C ASP A 253 -9.89 -7.13 -15.04
N THR A 254 -8.95 -7.95 -14.55
CA THR A 254 -9.19 -9.38 -14.32
C THR A 254 -8.63 -9.83 -12.99
N TYR A 255 -9.21 -10.87 -12.40
CA TYR A 255 -8.73 -11.47 -11.17
C TYR A 255 -9.06 -12.95 -11.08
N VAL A 256 -8.30 -13.66 -10.26
CA VAL A 256 -8.67 -14.95 -9.68
C VAL A 256 -8.42 -14.86 -8.18
N VAL A 257 -9.44 -15.24 -7.43
CA VAL A 257 -9.37 -15.47 -5.99
C VAL A 257 -9.77 -16.92 -5.79
N GLU A 258 -8.83 -17.73 -5.30
CA GLU A 258 -9.12 -19.10 -4.88
C GLU A 258 -9.97 -19.09 -3.60
N GLU A 259 -10.96 -19.98 -3.56
CA GLU A 259 -11.81 -20.24 -2.38
C GLU A 259 -11.02 -20.93 -1.25
#